data_AF-A0A4R2JR95-F1
#
_entry.id   AF-A0A4R2JR95-F1
#
_cell.length_a   1.000
_cell.length_b   1.000
_cell.length_c   1.000
_cell.angle_alpha   90.00
_cell.angle_beta   90.00
_cell.angle_gamma   90.00
#
_symmetry.space_group_name_H-M   'P 1'
#
loop_
_entity.id
_entity.type
_entity.pdbx_description
1 polymer ?
#
loop_
_entity_poly.entity_id
_entity_poly.type
_entity_poly.pdbx_seq_one_letter_code
_entity_poly.pdbx_strand_id
1 'polypeptide(L)'
;MTENMIVENGIGPIDNINEIHSRMSALSAREFEVLRLVTTGMTNYNIGMKLGISARTAREHIARIMLKLRVGSRVEIAVIATKWDLFRLVRRSQSSDSDQPSHRGAGWQ
;
A
#
# COMPACT_ATOMS: atom_id res chain seq x y z
N MET A 1 11.64 4.58 -35.52
CA MET A 1 11.05 3.40 -34.85
C MET A 1 10.80 3.80 -33.40
N THR A 2 9.68 4.48 -33.17
CA THR A 2 9.30 5.10 -31.90
C THR A 2 8.92 4.03 -30.88
N GLU A 3 9.79 3.89 -29.88
CA GLU A 3 9.50 3.88 -28.45
C GLU A 3 8.13 3.34 -27.99
N ASN A 4 8.18 2.21 -27.27
CA ASN A 4 7.08 1.54 -26.59
C ASN A 4 6.16 2.53 -25.84
N MET A 5 4.94 2.71 -26.37
CA MET A 5 3.92 3.57 -25.76
C MET A 5 2.56 2.87 -25.65
N ILE A 6 2.53 1.58 -25.27
CA ILE A 6 1.31 0.93 -24.77
C ILE A 6 1.67 0.08 -23.55
N VAL A 7 1.63 0.71 -22.37
CA VAL A 7 1.30 0.01 -21.12
C VAL A 7 0.01 0.64 -20.60
N GLU A 8 -1.08 0.46 -21.35
CA GLU A 8 -2.41 0.75 -20.83
C GLU A 8 -2.82 -0.43 -19.93
N ASN A 9 -2.72 -0.24 -18.61
CA ASN A 9 -3.35 -1.05 -17.55
C ASN A 9 -2.72 -2.36 -17.08
N GLY A 10 -1.43 -2.62 -17.24
CA GLY A 10 -0.82 -3.83 -16.67
C GLY A 10 0.59 -3.61 -16.18
N ILE A 11 0.76 -3.61 -14.85
CA ILE A 11 2.03 -3.82 -14.11
C ILE A 11 3.29 -3.38 -14.90
N GLY A 12 3.57 -2.08 -14.92
CA GLY A 12 4.94 -1.60 -15.16
C GLY A 12 5.87 -2.07 -14.03
N PRO A 13 7.20 -1.92 -14.13
CA PRO A 13 8.15 -2.43 -13.14
C PRO A 13 7.78 -1.88 -11.75
N ILE A 14 7.22 -2.73 -10.87
CA ILE A 14 6.82 -2.37 -9.50
C ILE A 14 8.05 -2.42 -8.56
N ASP A 15 9.21 -2.13 -9.11
CA ASP A 15 10.51 -2.43 -8.50
C ASP A 15 10.93 -1.27 -7.60
N ASN A 16 10.38 -0.07 -7.85
CA ASN A 16 10.70 1.12 -7.07
C ASN A 16 9.77 1.25 -5.84
N ILE A 17 10.29 0.83 -4.70
CA ILE A 17 9.57 0.86 -3.42
C ILE A 17 9.24 2.27 -2.92
N ASN A 18 10.04 3.29 -3.29
CA ASN A 18 9.78 4.68 -2.91
C ASN A 18 8.53 5.22 -3.62
N GLU A 19 8.34 4.83 -4.88
CA GLU A 19 7.15 5.20 -5.65
C GLU A 19 5.89 4.52 -5.10
N ILE A 20 5.99 3.23 -4.74
CA ILE A 20 4.89 2.52 -4.06
C ILE A 20 4.54 3.24 -2.76
N HIS A 21 5.55 3.62 -1.96
CA HIS A 21 5.34 4.32 -0.71
C HIS A 21 4.65 5.68 -0.91
N SER A 22 5.07 6.46 -1.90
CA SER A 22 4.43 7.74 -2.26
C SER A 22 2.96 7.57 -2.63
N ARG A 23 2.65 6.61 -3.53
CA ARG A 23 1.27 6.32 -3.96
C ARG A 23 0.39 5.82 -2.81
N MET A 24 0.93 4.96 -1.95
CA MET A 24 0.23 4.48 -0.75
C MET A 24 -0.06 5.63 0.21
N SER A 25 0.85 6.59 0.34
CA SER A 25 0.68 7.77 1.20
C SER A 25 -0.35 8.77 0.65
N ALA A 26 -0.67 8.72 -0.65
CA ALA A 26 -1.70 9.55 -1.28
C ALA A 26 -3.14 9.02 -1.08
N LEU A 27 -3.32 7.83 -0.49
CA LEU A 27 -4.63 7.31 -0.13
C LEU A 27 -5.18 8.09 1.08
N SER A 28 -6.44 8.46 1.01
CA SER A 28 -7.19 8.97 2.17
C SER A 28 -7.37 7.85 3.20
N ALA A 29 -7.66 8.23 4.45
CA ALA A 29 -7.96 7.27 5.51
C ALA A 29 -9.06 6.27 5.09
N ARG A 30 -10.12 6.76 4.45
CA ARG A 30 -11.22 5.92 3.98
C ARG A 30 -10.81 4.98 2.85
N GLU A 31 -10.00 5.45 1.90
CA GLU A 31 -9.45 4.57 0.86
C GLU A 31 -8.53 3.50 1.45
N PHE A 32 -7.78 3.83 2.50
CA PHE A 32 -6.92 2.87 3.20
C PHE A 32 -7.74 1.79 3.91
N GLU A 33 -8.86 2.15 4.57
CA GLU A 33 -9.80 1.17 5.14
C GLU A 33 -10.34 0.21 4.08
N VAL A 34 -10.78 0.74 2.93
CA VAL A 34 -11.28 -0.06 1.81
C VAL A 34 -10.18 -0.95 1.26
N LEU A 35 -8.97 -0.42 1.04
CA LEU A 35 -7.81 -1.18 0.57
C LEU A 35 -7.54 -2.39 1.47
N ARG A 36 -7.55 -2.20 2.80
CA ARG A 36 -7.38 -3.31 3.75
C ARG A 36 -8.43 -4.41 3.57
N LEU A 37 -9.69 -4.06 3.39
CA LEU A 37 -10.74 -5.06 3.17
C LEU A 37 -10.64 -5.73 1.79
N VAL A 38 -10.16 -5.02 0.77
CA VAL A 38 -9.86 -5.63 -0.54
C VAL A 38 -8.76 -6.69 -0.40
N THR A 39 -7.71 -6.42 0.38
CA THR A 39 -6.61 -7.39 0.58
C THR A 39 -7.06 -8.70 1.24
N THR A 40 -8.16 -8.70 1.98
CA THR A 40 -8.74 -9.92 2.57
C THR A 40 -9.70 -10.64 1.63
N GLY A 41 -9.82 -10.23 0.36
CA GLY A 41 -10.70 -10.85 -0.63
C GLY A 41 -12.19 -10.50 -0.51
N MET A 42 -12.58 -9.51 0.31
CA MET A 42 -14.00 -9.17 0.48
C MET A 42 -14.64 -8.65 -0.82
N THR A 43 -15.90 -9.01 -1.06
CA THR A 43 -16.70 -8.44 -2.17
C THR A 43 -17.08 -6.98 -1.90
N ASN A 44 -17.48 -6.23 -2.93
CA ASN A 44 -17.95 -4.85 -2.76
C ASN A 44 -19.16 -4.76 -1.81
N TYR A 45 -20.02 -5.79 -1.82
CA TYR A 45 -21.14 -5.91 -0.90
C TYR A 45 -20.67 -6.06 0.55
N ASN A 46 -19.75 -6.99 0.83
CA ASN A 46 -19.22 -7.21 2.18
C ASN A 46 -18.45 -5.99 2.70
N ILE A 47 -17.72 -5.30 1.82
CA ILE A 47 -17.05 -4.03 2.15
C ILE A 47 -18.09 -2.97 2.52
N GLY A 48 -19.16 -2.83 1.71
CA GLY A 48 -20.24 -1.90 1.98
C GLY A 48 -20.89 -2.12 3.34
N MET A 49 -21.27 -3.38 3.61
CA MET A 49 -21.84 -3.79 4.90
C MET A 49 -20.92 -3.46 6.08
N LYS A 50 -19.64 -3.81 5.99
CA LYS A 50 -18.67 -3.59 7.08
C LYS A 50 -18.41 -2.11 7.35
N LEU A 51 -18.56 -1.28 6.34
CA LEU A 51 -18.22 0.14 6.38
C LEU A 51 -19.44 1.07 6.43
N GLY A 52 -20.67 0.53 6.49
CA GLY A 52 -21.91 1.31 6.53
C GLY A 52 -22.21 2.10 5.26
N ILE A 53 -21.77 1.61 4.09
CA ILE A 53 -21.96 2.27 2.78
C ILE A 53 -22.55 1.31 1.75
N SER A 54 -23.06 1.84 0.64
CA SER A 54 -23.56 0.99 -0.44
C SER A 54 -22.44 0.22 -1.13
N ALA A 55 -22.76 -0.95 -1.72
CA ALA A 55 -21.83 -1.71 -2.56
C ALA A 55 -21.34 -0.88 -3.77
N ARG A 56 -22.19 0.05 -4.27
CA ARG A 56 -21.81 1.02 -5.30
C ARG A 56 -20.72 1.97 -4.81
N THR A 57 -20.88 2.54 -3.63
CA THR A 57 -19.89 3.45 -3.02
C THR A 57 -18.58 2.73 -2.75
N ALA A 58 -18.63 1.48 -2.27
CA ALA A 58 -17.44 0.64 -2.12
C ALA A 58 -16.68 0.44 -3.44
N ARG A 59 -17.39 0.13 -4.54
CA ARG A 59 -16.81 0.04 -5.88
C ARG A 59 -16.18 1.36 -6.33
N GLU A 60 -16.80 2.50 -6.04
CA GLU A 60 -16.25 3.82 -6.36
C GLU A 60 -14.96 4.12 -5.57
N HIS A 61 -14.88 3.74 -4.30
CA HIS A 61 -13.62 3.81 -3.55
C HIS A 61 -12.53 2.93 -4.17
N ILE A 62 -12.87 1.69 -4.55
CA ILE A 62 -11.93 0.77 -5.20
C ILE A 62 -11.42 1.34 -6.53
N ALA A 63 -12.28 1.97 -7.34
CA ALA A 63 -11.87 2.64 -8.57
C ALA A 63 -10.90 3.80 -8.30
N ARG A 64 -11.16 4.63 -7.30
CA ARG A 64 -10.23 5.71 -6.89
C ARG A 64 -8.89 5.16 -6.40
N ILE A 65 -8.89 4.06 -5.65
CA ILE A 65 -7.67 3.37 -5.22
C ILE A 65 -6.88 2.89 -6.44
N MET A 66 -7.53 2.25 -7.42
CA MET A 66 -6.87 1.81 -8.65
C MET A 66 -6.19 2.96 -9.39
N LEU A 67 -6.86 4.11 -9.51
CA LEU A 67 -6.29 5.32 -10.12
C LEU A 67 -5.07 5.84 -9.34
N LYS A 68 -5.16 5.96 -8.00
CA LYS A 68 -4.07 6.46 -7.17
C LYS A 68 -2.85 5.54 -7.14
N LEU A 69 -3.09 4.22 -7.13
CA LEU A 69 -2.03 3.21 -7.15
C LEU A 69 -1.48 2.94 -8.56
N ARG A 70 -2.19 3.41 -9.59
CA ARG A 70 -1.92 3.17 -11.01
C ARG A 70 -1.90 1.67 -11.34
N VAL A 71 -2.98 1.00 -10.98
CA VAL A 71 -3.20 -0.43 -11.23
C VAL A 71 -4.51 -0.68 -11.98
N GLY A 72 -4.56 -1.74 -12.77
CA GLY A 72 -5.71 -2.08 -13.62
C GLY A 72 -6.71 -3.01 -12.94
N SER A 73 -6.34 -3.65 -11.83
CA SER A 73 -7.19 -4.68 -11.22
C SER A 73 -7.18 -4.67 -9.70
N ARG A 74 -8.25 -5.25 -9.11
CA ARG A 74 -8.32 -5.45 -7.66
C ARG A 74 -7.24 -6.41 -7.16
N VAL A 75 -6.84 -7.38 -7.99
CA VAL A 75 -5.77 -8.32 -7.65
C VAL A 75 -4.46 -7.56 -7.55
N GLU A 76 -4.19 -6.64 -8.48
CA GLU A 76 -3.02 -5.76 -8.41
C GLU A 76 -3.03 -4.85 -7.16
N ILE A 77 -4.20 -4.35 -6.73
CA ILE A 77 -4.31 -3.64 -5.44
C ILE A 77 -3.78 -4.52 -4.29
N ALA A 78 -4.22 -5.78 -4.23
CA ALA A 78 -3.81 -6.70 -3.18
C ALA A 78 -2.29 -7.01 -3.24
N VAL A 79 -1.74 -7.21 -4.43
CA VAL A 79 -0.31 -7.43 -4.63
C VAL A 79 0.52 -6.24 -4.16
N ILE A 80 0.17 -5.01 -4.57
CA ILE A 80 0.89 -3.81 -4.16
C ILE A 80 0.81 -3.60 -2.65
N ALA A 81 -0.38 -3.74 -2.06
CA ALA A 81 -0.57 -3.60 -0.63
C ALA A 81 0.31 -4.58 0.16
N THR A 82 0.39 -5.83 -0.29
CA THR A 82 1.22 -6.88 0.34
C THR A 82 2.71 -6.54 0.24
N LYS A 83 3.19 -6.12 -0.94
CA LYS A 83 4.59 -5.70 -1.13
C LYS A 83 4.96 -4.52 -0.23
N TRP A 84 4.09 -3.52 -0.13
CA TRP A 84 4.30 -2.36 0.72
C TRP A 84 4.33 -2.72 2.21
N ASP A 85 3.44 -3.61 2.65
CA ASP A 85 3.41 -4.07 4.04
C ASP A 85 4.69 -4.84 4.40
N LEU A 86 5.12 -5.77 3.54
CA LEU A 86 6.39 -6.49 3.72
C LEU A 86 7.57 -5.53 3.85
N PHE A 87 7.67 -4.54 2.97
CA PHE A 87 8.74 -3.53 3.05
C PHE A 87 8.69 -2.74 4.37
N ARG A 88 7.50 -2.32 4.79
CA ARG A 88 7.31 -1.59 6.05
C ARG A 88 7.75 -2.41 7.26
N LEU A 89 7.44 -3.72 7.25
CA LEU A 89 7.85 -4.64 8.30
C LEU A 89 9.37 -4.82 8.35
N VAL A 90 10.02 -5.03 7.19
CA VAL A 90 11.48 -5.15 7.10
C VAL A 90 12.16 -3.87 7.59
N ARG A 91 11.69 -2.68 7.19
CA ARG A 91 12.27 -1.40 7.66
C ARG A 91 12.16 -1.19 9.18
N ARG A 92 11.06 -1.66 9.79
CA ARG A 92 10.84 -1.56 11.25
C ARG A 92 11.85 -2.41 12.04
N SER A 93 12.23 -3.58 11.51
CA SER A 93 13.25 -4.43 12.16
C SER A 93 14.65 -3.79 12.16
N GLN A 94 15.03 -3.10 11.09
CA GLN A 94 16.32 -2.41 10.94
C GLN A 94 16.44 -1.15 11.81
N SER A 95 15.32 -0.54 12.20
CA SER A 95 15.28 0.68 13.02
C SER A 95 15.25 0.39 14.52
N SER A 96 15.11 -0.88 14.92
CA SER A 96 15.15 -1.29 16.33
C SER A 96 16.58 -1.62 16.82
N ASP A 97 17.58 -1.57 15.95
CA ASP A 97 18.98 -1.94 16.27
C ASP A 97 19.91 -0.72 16.47
N SER A 98 19.42 0.51 16.26
CA SER A 98 20.21 1.75 16.42
C SER A 98 19.97 2.53 17.72
N ASP A 99 19.01 2.13 18.55
CA ASP A 99 18.77 2.71 19.89
C ASP A 99 19.46 1.87 20.98
N GLN A 100 20.77 1.62 20.84
CA GLN A 100 21.59 1.31 22.01
C GLN A 100 21.98 2.64 22.66
N PRO A 101 21.43 3.01 23.84
CA PRO A 101 22.01 4.09 24.60
C PRO A 101 23.44 3.68 24.93
N SER A 102 24.40 4.47 24.43
CA SER A 102 25.81 4.35 24.75
C SER A 102 26.02 4.66 26.23
N HIS A 103 25.74 3.69 27.09
CA HIS A 103 26.26 3.63 28.46
C HIS A 103 27.75 3.27 28.39
N ARG A 104 28.58 4.16 27.82
CA ARG A 104 30.03 4.18 28.05
C ARG A 104 30.51 5.61 28.20
N GLY A 105 30.27 6.09 29.41
CA GLY A 105 30.88 7.28 29.99
C GLY A 105 30.64 7.34 31.49
N ALA A 106 30.41 6.19 32.14
CA ALA A 106 30.62 6.08 33.58
C ALA A 106 32.13 6.22 33.78
N GLY A 107 32.52 7.28 34.47
CA GLY A 107 33.89 7.50 34.92
C GLY A 107 34.36 6.30 35.74
N TRP A 108 35.40 5.65 35.24
CA TRP A 108 36.27 4.83 36.06
C TRP A 108 37.62 5.53 36.06
N GLN A 109 37.95 6.07 37.24
CA GLN A 109 39.19 6.75 37.64
C GLN A 109 39.28 8.24 37.32
#